data_AF-A0A7S3YHF3-F1
#
_entry.id   AF-A0A7S3YHF3-F1
#
_cell.length_a   1.000
_cell.length_b   1.000
_cell.length_c   1.000
_cell.angle_alpha   90.00
_cell.angle_beta   90.00
_cell.angle_gamma   90.00
#
_symmetry.space_group_name_H-M   'P 1'
#
loop_
_entity.id
_entity.type
_entity.pdbx_description
1 polymer ?
#
loop_
_entity_poly.entity_id
_entity_poly.type
_entity_poly.pdbx_seq_one_letter_code
_entity_poly.pdbx_strand_id
1 'polypeptide(L)'
;MTSQEGAQLDAGPPKMEFIPTIYLRSNDREVVGIQGTPLTLKEGSCGKEDTKEKKLTASYVAKEWKQNGLGGIIYLLDSKCQKKALEALQYHKGHIIIGGSVDCKNARTFIDSGASHVIVDSYIFSDGQIMLERLLVIRIHATALS
;
A
#
# COMPACT_ATOMS: atom_id res chain seq x y z
N MET A 1 46.55 16.04 -18.42
CA MET A 1 45.33 16.87 -18.38
C MET A 1 44.16 15.96 -18.69
N THR A 2 43.50 15.44 -17.66
CA THR A 2 42.38 14.50 -17.79
C THR A 2 41.11 15.29 -18.07
N SER A 3 40.61 15.16 -19.30
CA SER A 3 39.27 15.62 -19.69
C SER A 3 38.24 14.80 -18.91
N GLN A 4 37.42 15.46 -18.08
CA GLN A 4 36.22 14.85 -17.52
C GLN A 4 35.15 14.87 -18.61
N GLU A 5 34.76 13.68 -19.10
CA GLU A 5 33.52 13.49 -19.85
C GLU A 5 32.34 13.89 -18.96
N GLY A 6 31.63 14.95 -19.36
CA GLY A 6 30.33 15.27 -18.79
C GLY A 6 29.36 14.17 -19.16
N ALA A 7 28.86 13.43 -18.16
CA ALA A 7 27.81 12.45 -18.35
C ALA A 7 26.55 13.17 -18.88
N GLN A 8 26.22 12.88 -20.12
CA GLN A 8 25.02 13.37 -20.79
C GLN A 8 23.78 12.77 -20.11
N LEU A 9 23.05 13.60 -19.35
CA LEU A 9 21.75 13.26 -18.77
C LEU A 9 20.68 13.36 -19.87
N ASP A 10 20.67 12.40 -20.80
CA ASP A 10 19.64 12.29 -21.83
C ASP A 10 18.67 11.15 -21.52
N ALA A 11 18.19 11.12 -20.27
CA ALA A 11 17.01 10.35 -19.94
C ALA A 11 15.82 11.25 -20.25
N GLY A 12 15.00 10.87 -21.23
CA GLY A 12 13.72 11.52 -21.51
C GLY A 12 12.85 11.65 -20.24
N PRO A 13 11.72 12.36 -20.31
CA PRO A 13 10.90 12.63 -19.14
C PRO A 13 10.60 11.31 -18.39
N PRO A 14 10.66 11.32 -17.04
CA PRO A 14 10.46 10.11 -16.27
C PRO A 14 9.11 9.50 -16.62
N LYS A 15 9.10 8.18 -16.82
CA LYS A 15 7.86 7.45 -17.09
C LYS A 15 6.91 7.63 -15.91
N MET A 16 5.74 8.20 -16.17
CA MET A 16 4.68 8.33 -15.17
C MET A 16 3.92 7.01 -15.05
N GLU A 17 3.68 6.55 -13.84
CA GLU A 17 2.88 5.36 -13.55
C GLU A 17 1.72 5.71 -12.60
N PHE A 18 0.53 5.20 -12.93
CA PHE A 18 -0.65 5.37 -12.08
C PHE A 18 -0.65 4.32 -10.96
N ILE A 19 -0.73 4.77 -9.70
CA ILE A 19 -0.71 3.91 -8.52
C ILE A 19 -2.01 4.13 -7.73
N PRO A 20 -3.02 3.26 -7.87
CA PRO A 20 -4.26 3.37 -7.10
C PRO A 20 -4.00 3.11 -5.61
N THR A 21 -4.79 3.75 -4.74
CA THR A 21 -4.69 3.60 -3.29
C THR A 21 -6.06 3.30 -2.68
N ILE A 22 -6.11 2.35 -1.74
CA ILE A 22 -7.28 2.09 -0.90
C ILE A 22 -6.93 2.23 0.58
N TYR A 23 -7.94 2.56 1.40
CA TYR A 23 -7.79 2.67 2.84
C TYR A 23 -8.56 1.54 3.55
N LEU A 24 -7.98 0.95 4.57
CA LEU A 24 -8.59 -0.08 5.41
C LEU A 24 -8.91 0.49 6.79
N ARG A 25 -10.07 0.11 7.35
CA ARG A 25 -10.47 0.41 8.74
C ARG A 25 -10.94 -0.87 9.44
N SER A 26 -10.80 -0.94 10.76
CA SER A 26 -11.11 -2.16 11.52
C SER A 26 -12.58 -2.53 11.61
N ASN A 27 -13.49 -1.58 11.44
CA ASN A 27 -14.93 -1.79 11.58
C ASN A 27 -15.49 -2.73 10.49
N ASP A 28 -16.80 -2.97 10.49
CA ASP A 28 -17.54 -3.87 9.56
C ASP A 28 -17.46 -3.50 8.06
N ARG A 29 -16.54 -2.60 7.72
CA ARG A 29 -16.30 -2.03 6.41
C ARG A 29 -14.84 -2.30 6.06
N GLU A 30 -14.62 -3.03 4.99
CA GLU A 30 -13.30 -3.54 4.65
C GLU A 30 -12.46 -2.52 3.89
N VAL A 31 -13.06 -1.77 2.97
CA VAL A 31 -12.41 -0.71 2.19
C VAL A 31 -13.19 0.60 2.32
N VAL A 32 -12.48 1.70 2.57
CA VAL A 32 -13.03 3.05 2.71
C VAL A 32 -12.30 4.04 1.80
N GLY A 33 -12.98 5.12 1.41
CA GLY A 33 -12.36 6.31 0.84
C GLY A 33 -11.66 7.15 1.91
N ILE A 34 -10.98 8.23 1.49
CA ILE A 34 -10.24 9.14 2.39
C ILE A 34 -11.13 9.69 3.51
N GLN A 35 -12.40 10.00 3.20
CA GLN A 35 -13.36 10.51 4.18
C GLN A 35 -13.87 9.42 5.16
N GLY A 36 -13.38 8.19 5.07
CA GLY A 36 -13.85 7.06 5.86
C GLY A 36 -15.21 6.52 5.42
N THR A 37 -15.74 7.00 4.29
CA THR A 37 -16.95 6.47 3.66
C THR A 37 -16.64 5.11 3.03
N PRO A 38 -17.43 4.05 3.31
CA PRO A 38 -17.23 2.76 2.68
C PRO A 38 -17.40 2.86 1.17
N LEU A 39 -16.54 2.17 0.44
CA LEU A 39 -16.67 2.02 -1.00
C LEU A 39 -17.53 0.78 -1.29
N THR A 40 -18.56 0.97 -2.10
CA THR A 40 -19.43 -0.10 -2.61
C THR A 40 -19.34 -0.15 -4.11
N LEU A 41 -19.37 -1.36 -4.68
CA LEU A 41 -19.63 -1.52 -6.10
C LEU A 41 -21.14 -1.67 -6.30
N LYS A 42 -21.68 -0.83 -7.18
CA LYS A 42 -23.01 -1.01 -7.75
C LYS A 42 -22.84 -1.83 -9.03
N GLU A 43 -23.27 -3.09 -9.00
CA GLU A 43 -23.41 -3.88 -10.22
C GLU A 43 -24.78 -3.53 -10.84
N GLY A 44 -24.76 -2.88 -12.01
CA GLY A 44 -25.98 -2.55 -12.76
C GLY A 44 -25.81 -1.39 -13.74
N SER A 45 -25.82 -1.69 -15.05
CA SER A 45 -26.04 -0.70 -16.10
C SER A 45 -27.43 -0.09 -15.99
N CYS A 46 -27.54 1.19 -16.37
CA CYS A 46 -28.76 2.00 -16.55
C CYS A 46 -30.08 1.19 -16.63
N GLY A 47 -30.95 1.40 -15.64
CA GLY A 47 -32.36 1.03 -15.72
C GLY A 47 -32.67 -0.45 -15.47
N LYS A 48 -32.58 -0.90 -14.22
CA LYS A 48 -33.57 -1.75 -13.55
C LYS A 48 -33.16 -1.93 -12.08
N GLU A 49 -34.13 -1.70 -11.20
CA GLU A 49 -34.02 -1.72 -9.74
C GLU A 49 -33.73 -3.15 -9.26
N ASP A 50 -32.45 -3.47 -9.03
CA ASP A 50 -31.99 -4.45 -8.05
C ASP A 50 -30.44 -4.40 -7.95
N THR A 51 -29.91 -3.21 -7.65
CA THR A 51 -28.49 -3.03 -7.37
C THR A 51 -28.15 -3.68 -6.03
N LYS A 52 -27.62 -4.91 -6.05
CA LYS A 52 -26.97 -5.49 -4.87
C LYS A 52 -25.65 -4.75 -4.63
N GLU A 53 -25.59 -3.92 -3.59
CA GLU A 53 -24.34 -3.29 -3.17
C GLU A 53 -23.38 -4.35 -2.63
N LYS A 54 -22.30 -4.58 -3.38
CA LYS A 54 -21.23 -5.48 -2.95
C LYS A 54 -20.22 -4.71 -2.14
N LYS A 55 -20.00 -5.13 -0.89
CA LYS A 55 -18.90 -4.62 -0.05
C LYS A 55 -17.56 -5.01 -0.68
N LEU A 56 -16.66 -4.05 -0.77
CA LEU A 56 -15.32 -4.25 -1.31
C LEU A 56 -14.36 -4.74 -0.22
N THR A 57 -13.79 -5.93 -0.41
CA THR A 57 -12.72 -6.47 0.44
C THR A 57 -11.35 -6.04 -0.10
N ALA A 58 -10.32 -5.94 0.75
CA ALA A 58 -8.96 -5.66 0.30
C ALA A 58 -8.45 -6.73 -0.70
N SER A 59 -8.78 -8.00 -0.41
CA SER A 59 -8.49 -9.15 -1.26
C SER A 59 -9.16 -9.08 -2.64
N TYR A 60 -10.39 -8.57 -2.71
CA TYR A 60 -11.09 -8.36 -3.97
C TYR A 60 -10.37 -7.29 -4.80
N VAL A 61 -10.05 -6.14 -4.20
CA VAL A 61 -9.33 -5.07 -4.90
C VAL A 61 -7.96 -5.54 -5.39
N ALA A 62 -7.22 -6.30 -4.58
CA ALA A 62 -5.93 -6.86 -4.99
C ALA A 62 -6.04 -7.79 -6.22
N LYS A 63 -7.12 -8.59 -6.32
CA LYS A 63 -7.39 -9.42 -7.50
C LYS A 63 -7.69 -8.58 -8.72
N GLU A 64 -8.53 -7.55 -8.59
CA GLU A 64 -8.86 -6.63 -9.68
C GLU A 64 -7.61 -5.90 -10.20
N TRP A 65 -6.76 -5.39 -9.31
CA TRP A 65 -5.50 -4.76 -9.70
C TRP A 65 -4.60 -5.72 -10.46
N LYS A 66 -4.43 -6.95 -9.97
CA LYS A 66 -3.64 -7.97 -10.67
C LYS A 66 -4.18 -8.27 -12.06
N GLN A 67 -5.49 -8.43 -12.21
CA GLN A 67 -6.13 -8.72 -13.50
C GLN A 67 -5.94 -7.58 -14.52
N ASN A 68 -5.84 -6.34 -14.05
CA ASN A 68 -5.64 -5.16 -14.87
C ASN A 68 -4.15 -4.75 -14.98
N GLY A 69 -3.20 -5.56 -14.50
CA GLY A 69 -1.77 -5.27 -14.57
C GLY A 69 -1.33 -4.08 -13.71
N LEU A 70 -2.08 -3.75 -12.66
CA LEU A 70 -1.81 -2.63 -11.77
C LEU A 70 -1.15 -3.10 -10.47
N GLY A 71 -0.20 -2.33 -9.96
CA GLY A 71 0.17 -2.34 -8.55
C GLY A 71 -0.72 -1.39 -7.74
N GLY A 72 -0.42 -1.19 -6.47
CA GLY A 72 -1.14 -0.19 -5.68
C GLY A 72 -0.72 -0.10 -4.22
N ILE A 73 -1.29 0.86 -3.51
CA ILE A 73 -1.05 1.11 -2.09
C ILE A 73 -2.29 0.67 -1.29
N ILE A 74 -2.07 -0.16 -0.27
CA ILE A 74 -3.07 -0.46 0.76
C ILE A 74 -2.66 0.25 2.04
N TYR A 75 -3.47 1.21 2.49
CA TYR A 75 -3.19 2.05 3.64
C TYR A 75 -4.04 1.65 4.85
N LEU A 76 -3.43 1.27 5.96
CA LEU A 76 -4.10 0.85 7.19
C LEU A 76 -4.32 2.06 8.09
N LEU A 77 -5.59 2.41 8.32
CA LEU A 77 -5.95 3.52 9.21
C LEU A 77 -5.84 3.15 10.70
N ASP A 78 -5.75 1.85 11.01
CA ASP A 78 -5.50 1.35 12.35
C ASP A 78 -4.81 -0.04 12.29
N SER A 79 -4.18 -0.45 13.39
CA SER A 79 -3.39 -1.70 13.45
C SER A 79 -4.23 -2.97 13.33
N LYS A 80 -5.55 -2.91 13.57
CA LYS A 80 -6.43 -4.08 13.47
C LYS A 80 -6.70 -4.47 12.01
N CYS A 81 -6.33 -3.62 11.05
CA CYS A 81 -6.39 -3.92 9.62
C CYS A 81 -5.29 -4.87 9.13
N GLN A 82 -4.29 -5.21 9.96
CA GLN A 82 -3.14 -6.01 9.55
C GLN A 82 -3.55 -7.32 8.86
N LYS A 83 -4.51 -8.07 9.42
CA LYS A 83 -4.98 -9.34 8.82
C LYS A 83 -5.56 -9.13 7.41
N LYS A 84 -6.39 -8.10 7.22
CA LYS A 84 -6.99 -7.76 5.92
C LYS A 84 -5.92 -7.43 4.87
N ALA A 85 -4.88 -6.70 5.27
CA ALA A 85 -3.75 -6.39 4.40
C ALA A 85 -2.94 -7.64 4.02
N LEU A 86 -2.64 -8.51 4.98
CA LEU A 86 -1.92 -9.77 4.74
C LEU A 86 -2.69 -10.70 3.78
N GLU A 87 -4.01 -10.76 3.89
CA GLU A 87 -4.86 -11.51 2.95
C GLU A 87 -4.78 -10.95 1.53
N ALA A 88 -4.80 -9.62 1.37
CA ALA A 88 -4.69 -8.97 0.06
C ALA A 88 -3.34 -9.26 -0.62
N LEU A 89 -2.24 -9.28 0.16
CA LEU A 89 -0.90 -9.60 -0.34
C LEU A 89 -0.81 -11.01 -0.96
N GLN A 90 -1.60 -11.97 -0.48
CA GLN A 90 -1.59 -13.33 -1.06
C GLN A 90 -2.08 -13.35 -2.52
N TYR A 91 -2.88 -12.36 -2.94
CA TYR A 91 -3.42 -12.30 -4.29
C TYR A 91 -2.52 -11.59 -5.29
N HIS A 92 -1.72 -10.61 -4.85
CA HIS A 92 -0.86 -9.80 -5.71
C HIS A 92 0.53 -9.50 -5.11
N LYS A 93 1.30 -10.58 -4.89
CA LYS A 93 2.65 -10.52 -4.33
C LYS A 93 3.61 -9.72 -5.23
N GLY A 94 4.47 -8.92 -4.61
CA GLY A 94 5.49 -8.11 -5.29
C GLY A 94 4.98 -6.82 -5.92
N HIS A 95 3.68 -6.53 -5.84
CA HIS A 95 3.06 -5.39 -6.53
C HIS A 95 2.26 -4.46 -5.61
N ILE A 96 2.04 -4.87 -4.36
CA ILE A 96 1.32 -4.08 -3.36
C ILE A 96 2.31 -3.44 -2.40
N ILE A 97 2.12 -2.15 -2.15
CA ILE A 97 2.81 -1.38 -1.11
C ILE A 97 1.88 -1.27 0.09
N ILE A 98 2.38 -1.53 1.31
CA ILE A 98 1.61 -1.40 2.54
C ILE A 98 2.02 -0.12 3.28
N GLY A 99 1.05 0.71 3.68
CA GLY A 99 1.31 1.92 4.48
C GLY A 99 0.36 2.05 5.65
N GLY A 100 0.69 2.92 6.60
CA GLY A 100 -0.12 3.18 7.79
C GLY A 100 -0.03 2.08 8.85
N SER A 101 0.06 2.47 10.13
CA SER A 101 0.20 1.55 11.26
C SER A 101 1.38 0.56 11.12
N VAL A 102 2.44 0.94 10.41
CA VAL A 102 3.66 0.14 10.21
C VAL A 102 4.71 0.53 11.26
N ASP A 103 5.30 -0.47 11.94
CA ASP A 103 6.36 -0.32 12.92
C ASP A 103 7.45 -1.40 12.77
N CYS A 104 8.47 -1.35 13.63
CA CYS A 104 9.57 -2.33 13.58
C CYS A 104 9.14 -3.78 13.86
N LYS A 105 7.96 -4.00 14.45
CA LYS A 105 7.45 -5.33 14.82
C LYS A 105 6.69 -5.98 13.68
N ASN A 106 6.02 -5.19 12.83
CA ASN A 106 5.17 -5.71 11.76
C ASN A 106 5.69 -5.48 10.34
N ALA A 107 6.65 -4.57 10.13
CA ALA A 107 7.17 -4.26 8.80
C ALA A 107 7.66 -5.50 8.06
N ARG A 108 8.41 -6.37 8.77
CA ARG A 108 8.92 -7.61 8.20
C ARG A 108 7.82 -8.57 7.77
N THR A 109 6.76 -8.70 8.58
CA THR A 109 5.62 -9.56 8.26
C THR A 109 4.97 -9.19 6.93
N PHE A 110 4.88 -7.91 6.59
CA PHE A 110 4.34 -7.47 5.30
C PHE A 110 5.28 -7.82 4.13
N ILE A 111 6.58 -7.57 4.28
CA ILE A 111 7.59 -7.93 3.27
C ILE A 111 7.59 -9.43 3.01
N ASP A 112 7.65 -10.26 4.06
CA ASP A 112 7.63 -11.73 3.95
C ASP A 112 6.33 -12.26 3.34
N SER A 113 5.23 -11.53 3.52
CA SER A 113 3.93 -11.88 2.93
C SER A 113 3.78 -11.45 1.47
N GLY A 114 4.78 -10.76 0.90
CA GLY A 114 4.83 -10.37 -0.50
C GLY A 114 4.48 -8.91 -0.76
N ALA A 115 4.55 -8.02 0.23
CA ALA A 115 4.57 -6.58 -0.06
C ALA A 115 5.85 -6.23 -0.83
N SER A 116 5.75 -5.37 -1.84
CA SER A 116 6.93 -4.85 -2.54
C SER A 116 7.71 -3.88 -1.66
N HIS A 117 6.97 -3.04 -0.92
CA HIS A 117 7.50 -2.03 -0.03
C HIS A 117 6.56 -1.85 1.16
N VAL A 118 7.11 -1.27 2.23
CA VAL A 118 6.35 -0.74 3.36
C VAL A 118 6.58 0.77 3.47
N ILE A 119 5.52 1.52 3.77
CA ILE A 119 5.56 2.96 4.06
C ILE A 119 5.45 3.13 5.57
N VAL A 120 6.44 3.82 6.13
CA VAL A 120 6.53 4.13 7.56
C VAL A 120 6.26 5.61 7.75
N ASP A 121 5.25 5.94 8.56
CA ASP A 121 4.77 7.30 8.79
C ASP A 121 4.97 7.71 10.26
N SER A 122 3.90 7.75 11.04
CA SER A 122 3.81 8.08 12.46
C SER A 122 4.85 7.43 13.36
N TYR A 123 5.30 6.20 13.06
CA TYR A 123 6.29 5.50 13.88
C TYR A 123 7.62 6.26 14.01
N ILE A 124 8.11 6.89 12.93
CA ILE A 124 9.40 7.60 12.93
C ILE A 124 9.28 9.07 13.36
N PHE A 125 8.10 9.52 13.79
CA PHE A 125 7.91 10.86 14.33
C PHE A 125 7.57 10.79 15.83
N SER A 126 8.16 11.69 16.61
CA SER A 126 7.79 11.96 18.01
C SER A 126 8.03 13.44 18.29
N ASP A 127 7.08 14.09 18.96
CA ASP A 127 7.22 15.49 19.39
C ASP A 127 7.61 16.46 18.26
N GLY A 128 7.04 16.24 17.07
CA GLY A 128 7.31 17.04 15.87
C GLY A 128 8.68 16.82 15.25
N GLN A 129 9.45 15.84 15.71
CA GLN A 129 10.80 15.54 15.23
C GLN A 129 10.89 14.14 14.61
N ILE A 130 11.82 13.99 13.66
CA ILE A 130 12.14 12.68 13.08
C ILE A 130 13.06 11.93 14.05
N MET A 131 12.63 10.74 14.44
CA MET A 131 13.37 9.80 15.27
C MET A 131 14.26 8.93 14.36
N LEU A 132 15.46 9.42 14.02
CA LEU A 132 16.40 8.71 13.14
C LEU A 132 16.74 7.29 13.64
N GLU A 133 16.80 7.09 14.95
CA GLU A 133 17.00 5.76 15.55
C GLU A 133 15.89 4.80 15.13
N ARG A 134 14.62 5.21 15.23
CA ARG A 134 13.47 4.40 14.81
C ARG A 134 13.51 4.08 13.32
N LEU A 135 13.92 5.05 12.49
CA LEU A 135 14.10 4.86 11.05
C LEU A 135 15.18 3.81 10.74
N LEU A 136 16.30 3.84 11.45
CA LEU A 136 17.37 2.85 11.29
C LEU A 136 16.94 1.46 11.75
N VAL A 137 16.29 1.38 12.93
CA VAL A 137 15.77 0.11 13.48
C VAL A 137 14.80 -0.54 12.50
N ILE A 138 13.81 0.21 11.98
CA ILE A 138 12.82 -0.36 11.06
C ILE A 138 13.42 -0.76 9.72
N ARG A 139 14.38 0.02 9.20
CA ARG A 139 15.12 -0.34 7.98
C ARG A 139 15.80 -1.70 8.16
N ILE A 140 16.53 -1.91 9.26
CA ILE A 140 17.20 -3.19 9.55
C ILE A 140 16.17 -4.33 9.62
N HIS A 141 15.10 -4.17 10.40
CA HIS A 141 14.11 -5.24 10.60
C HIS A 141 13.36 -5.59 9.31
N ALA A 142 13.04 -4.60 8.48
CA ALA A 142 12.34 -4.80 7.21
C ALA A 142 13.21 -5.48 6.14
N THR A 143 14.53 -5.23 6.14
CA THR A 143 15.43 -5.69 5.07
C THR A 143 16.46 -6.76 5.49
N ALA A 144 16.50 -7.17 6.76
CA ALA A 144 17.45 -8.17 7.23
C ALA A 144 17.15 -9.54 6.58
N LEU A 145 17.72 -9.80 5.41
CA LEU A 145 17.62 -11.08 4.73
C LEU A 145 18.13 -12.22 5.62
N SER A 146 17.31 -13.27 5.69
CA SER A 146 17.73 -14.66 5.85
C SER A 146 18.57 -15.12 4.65
#